data_AF-A0A2S9FG50-F1
#
_entry.id   AF-A0A2S9FG50-F1
#
_cell.length_a   1.000
_cell.length_b   1.000
_cell.length_c   1.000
_cell.angle_alpha   90.00
_cell.angle_beta   90.00
_cell.angle_gamma   90.00
#
_symmetry.space_group_name_H-M   'P 1'
#
loop_
_entity.id
_entity.type
_entity.pdbx_description
1 polymer ?
#
loop_
_entity_poly.entity_id
_entity_poly.type
_entity_poly.pdbx_seq_one_letter_code
_entity_poly.pdbx_strand_id
1 'polypeptide(L)' 'VGWVIATVLAFTVGALHDWRPVTLAGLGVGVLGTSIFLWQRHAVRRGHRGAQSGLT' A
#
# COMPACT_ATOMS: atom_id res chain seq x y z
N VAL A 1 9.48 7.16 5.65
CA VAL A 1 9.06 8.21 6.63
C VAL A 1 8.79 9.55 5.96
N GLY A 2 9.67 10.05 5.07
CA GLY A 2 9.50 11.36 4.42
C GLY A 2 8.11 11.62 3.80
N TRP A 3 7.47 10.59 3.24
CA TRP A 3 6.12 10.72 2.67
C TRP A 3 5.01 10.95 3.71
N VAL A 4 5.12 10.32 4.87
CA VAL A 4 4.20 10.55 6.00
C VAL A 4 4.39 11.97 6.52
N ILE A 5 5.63 12.46 6.59
CA ILE A 5 5.93 13.84 6.98
C ILE A 5 5.31 14.82 5.98
N ALA A 6 5.49 14.61 4.68
CA ALA A 6 4.88 15.45 3.64
C ALA A 6 3.35 15.48 3.75
N THR A 7 2.73 14.33 4.01
CA THR A 7 1.28 14.25 4.27
C THR A 7 0.90 15.10 5.49
N VAL A 8 1.55 14.91 6.64
CA VAL A 8 1.24 15.69 7.84
C VAL A 8 1.38 17.19 7.60
N LEU A 9 2.43 17.62 6.89
CA LEU A 9 2.65 19.03 6.56
C LEU A 9 1.56 19.60 5.63
N ALA A 10 1.09 18.84 4.63
CA ALA A 10 0.03 19.29 3.73
C ALA A 10 -1.33 19.55 4.42
N PHE A 11 -1.56 18.95 5.59
CA PHE A 11 -2.79 19.15 6.39
C PHE A 11 -2.61 20.11 7.56
N THR A 12 -1.37 20.32 8.04
CA THR A 12 -1.07 21.21 9.19
C THR A 12 -0.56 22.59 8.78
N VAL A 13 0.06 22.71 7.60
CA VAL A 13 0.62 23.96 7.08
C VAL A 13 -0.24 24.48 5.94
N GLY A 14 -0.90 25.62 6.13
CA GLY A 14 -1.82 26.21 5.15
C GLY A 14 -1.18 26.47 3.78
N ALA A 15 0.11 26.83 3.74
CA ALA A 15 0.85 27.05 2.50
C ALA A 15 1.07 25.77 1.66
N LEU A 16 0.84 24.57 2.22
CA LEU A 16 1.04 23.29 1.54
C LEU A 16 -0.29 22.60 1.17
N HIS A 17 -1.43 23.30 1.25
CA HIS A 17 -2.73 22.68 0.94
C HIS A 17 -2.85 22.18 -0.51
N ASP A 18 -2.17 22.81 -1.46
CA ASP A 18 -2.13 22.40 -2.87
C ASP A 18 -1.47 21.02 -3.07
N TRP A 19 -0.64 20.58 -2.12
CA TRP A 19 0.04 19.28 -2.18
C TRP A 19 -0.81 18.12 -1.67
N ARG A 20 -1.99 18.39 -1.09
CA ARG A 20 -2.89 17.36 -0.54
C ARG A 20 -3.22 16.25 -1.54
N PRO A 21 -3.63 16.54 -2.80
CA PRO A 21 -3.94 15.48 -3.75
C PRO A 21 -2.76 14.55 -4.00
N VAL A 22 -1.54 15.10 -4.09
CA VAL A 22 -0.32 14.31 -4.30
C VAL A 22 -0.04 13.44 -3.08
N THR A 23 -0.04 14.02 -1.86
CA THR A 23 0.20 13.27 -0.62
C THR A 23 -0.81 12.14 -0.41
N LEU A 24 -2.09 12.39 -0.73
CA LEU A 24 -3.16 11.39 -0.70
C LEU A 24 -2.95 10.28 -1.73
N ALA A 25 -2.55 10.61 -2.96
CA ALA A 25 -2.27 9.61 -3.98
C ALA A 25 -1.17 8.65 -3.52
N GLY A 26 -0.07 9.17 -2.97
CA GLY A 26 1.01 8.30 -2.48
C GLY A 26 0.61 7.48 -1.24
N LEU A 27 -0.26 8.01 -0.36
CA LEU A 27 -0.85 7.20 0.72
C LEU A 27 -1.71 6.06 0.16
N GLY A 28 -2.56 6.36 -0.84
CA GLY A 28 -3.39 5.36 -1.50
C GLY A 28 -2.56 4.25 -2.15
N VAL A 29 -1.50 4.63 -2.87
CA VAL A 29 -0.54 3.67 -3.46
C VAL A 29 0.14 2.82 -2.39
N GLY A 30 0.56 3.42 -1.27
CA GLY A 30 1.19 2.71 -0.16
C GLY A 30 0.24 1.69 0.51
N VAL A 31 -1.00 2.09 0.75
CA VAL A 31 -2.05 1.19 1.29
C VAL A 31 -2.33 0.05 0.32
N LEU A 32 -2.50 0.36 -0.96
CA LEU A 32 -2.79 -0.64 -2.01
C LEU A 32 -1.65 -1.65 -2.17
N GLY A 33 -0.40 -1.18 -2.26
CA GLY A 33 0.76 -2.06 -2.36
C GLY A 33 0.91 -2.94 -1.12
N THR A 34 0.70 -2.37 0.07
CA THR A 34 0.75 -3.12 1.32
C THR A 34 -0.36 -4.16 1.40
N SER A 35 -1.59 -3.82 1.00
CA SER A 35 -2.71 -4.77 1.02
C SER A 35 -2.48 -5.94 0.06
N ILE A 36 -1.96 -5.67 -1.14
CA ILE A 36 -1.58 -6.72 -2.11
C ILE A 36 -0.51 -7.63 -1.51
N PHE A 37 0.56 -7.05 -0.96
CA PHE A 37 1.63 -7.83 -0.32
C PHE A 37 1.12 -8.71 0.81
N LEU A 38 0.26 -8.17 1.68
CA LEU A 38 -0.33 -8.93 2.79
C LEU A 38 -1.23 -10.06 2.28
N TRP A 39 -2.00 -9.82 1.22
CA TRP A 39 -2.81 -10.85 0.59
C TRP A 39 -1.94 -11.96 -0.01
N GLN A 40 -0.89 -11.60 -0.76
CA GLN A 40 0.08 -12.57 -1.29
C GLN A 40 0.73 -13.39 -0.17
N ARG A 41 1.21 -12.72 0.88
CA ARG A 41 1.81 -13.37 2.06
C ARG A 41 0.83 -14.35 2.72
N HIS A 42 -0.44 -13.98 2.82
CA HIS A 42 -1.48 -14.83 3.38
C HIS A 42 -1.80 -16.02 2.47
N ALA A 43 -1.87 -15.82 1.16
CA ALA A 43 -2.10 -16.87 0.17
C ALA A 43 -0.96 -17.91 0.19
N VAL A 44 0.30 -17.47 0.30
CA VAL A 44 1.47 -18.35 0.44
C VAL A 44 1.38 -19.18 1.72
N ARG A 45 1.03 -18.56 2.86
CA ARG A 45 0.85 -19.29 4.14
C ARG A 45 -0.29 -20.29 4.11
N ARG A 46 -1.39 -19.97 3.42
CA ARG A 46 -2.53 -20.87 3.25
C ARG A 46 -2.19 -22.08 2.38
N GLY A 47 -1.07 -22.06 1.67
CA GLY A 47 -0.60 -23.20 0.89
C GLY A 47 -1.68 -23.68 -0.06
N HIS A 48 -2.08 -22.86 -1.03
CA HIS A 48 -2.77 -23.40 -2.18
C HIS A 48 -1.78 -24.32 -2.90
N ARG A 49 -1.78 -25.61 -2.52
CA ARG A 49 -1.20 -26.75 -3.25
C ARG A 49 -1.86 -26.95 -4.63
N GLY A 50 -2.51 -25.92 -5.18
CA GLY A 50 -3.19 -25.96 -6.47
C GLY A 50 -2.24 -26.09 -7.66
N ALA A 51 -0.93 -25.90 -7.47
CA ALA A 51 0.07 -26.15 -8.50
C ALA A 51 0.53 -27.63 -8.56
N GLN A 52 0.09 -28.49 -7.64
CA GLN A 52 0.46 -29.92 -7.59
C GLN A 52 -0.76 -30.85 -7.70
N SER A 53 -1.87 -30.39 -8.28
CA SER A 53 -2.98 -31.25 -8.69
C SER A 53 -2.90 -31.47 -10.20
N GLY A 54 -2.11 -32.44 -10.66
CA GLY A 54 -2.00 -32.76 -12.09
C GLY A 54 -0.73 -33.47 -12.57
N LEU A 55 0.20 -33.83 -11.67
CA LEU A 55 1.33 -34.71 -12.00
C LEU A 55 1.03 -36.14 -11.54
N THR A 56 0.11 -36.83 -12.23
CA THR A 56 -0.05 -38.29 -12.18
C THR A 56 -0.41 -38.79 -13.56
#